data_AF-A0A2U1YN08-F1
#
_entry.id   AF-A0A2U1YN08-F1
#
_cell.length_a   1.000
_cell.length_b   1.000
_cell.length_c   1.000
_cell.angle_alpha   90.00
_cell.angle_beta   90.00
_cell.angle_gamma   90.00
#
_symmetry.space_group_name_H-M   'P 1'
#
loop_
_entity.id
_entity.type
_entity.pdbx_description
1 polymer ?
#
loop_
_entity_poly.entity_id
_entity_poly.type
_entity_poly.pdbx_seq_one_letter_code
_entity_poly.pdbx_strand_id
1 'polypeptide(L)'
;MANVFITKMDEVPGRPVVRLLRPITVAVVVNRNFARDWWDSKVKSFVGGNSTANADYVEDWIEGREGCLLEKLQDKAAAFGANAVLRLEISPSPFMEKGMQLIMATGEAVIIASEPLTNDALPCPDPR
;
A
#
# COMPACT_ATOMS: atom_id res chain seq x y z
N MET A 1 -13.66 8.70 -0.60
CA MET A 1 -12.38 7.96 -0.68
C MET A 1 -12.50 6.97 -1.82
N ALA A 2 -11.62 7.04 -2.81
CA ALA A 2 -11.58 6.04 -3.89
C ALA A 2 -10.97 4.75 -3.33
N ASN A 3 -11.69 3.63 -3.47
CA ASN A 3 -11.25 2.36 -2.90
C ASN A 3 -10.27 1.69 -3.88
N VAL A 4 -8.99 2.08 -3.80
CA VAL A 4 -7.92 1.55 -4.66
C VAL A 4 -7.31 0.31 -4.00
N PHE A 5 -7.39 -0.83 -4.68
CA PHE A 5 -6.78 -2.07 -4.21
C PHE A 5 -5.26 -2.01 -4.34
N ILE A 6 -4.50 -2.46 -3.35
CA ILE A 6 -3.03 -2.47 -3.40
C ILE A 6 -2.53 -3.88 -3.12
N THR A 7 -1.59 -4.36 -3.92
CA THR A 7 -0.91 -5.64 -3.67
C THR A 7 0.54 -5.61 -4.12
N LYS A 8 1.36 -6.47 -3.51
CA LYS A 8 2.73 -6.78 -3.97
C LYS A 8 2.74 -7.77 -5.13
N MET A 9 1.63 -8.44 -5.39
CA MET A 9 1.50 -9.42 -6.47
C MET A 9 1.51 -8.73 -7.85
N ASP A 10 1.95 -9.48 -8.86
CA ASP A 10 1.92 -9.07 -10.26
C ASP A 10 0.51 -9.09 -10.86
N GLU A 11 -0.37 -9.92 -10.31
CA GLU A 11 -1.74 -10.13 -10.78
C GLU A 11 -2.70 -10.41 -9.62
N VAL A 12 -3.99 -10.20 -9.86
CA VAL A 12 -5.04 -10.49 -8.89
C VAL A 12 -5.84 -11.69 -9.41
N PRO A 13 -5.87 -12.82 -8.68
CA PRO A 13 -6.60 -14.02 -9.12
C PRO A 13 -8.05 -13.71 -9.46
N GLY A 14 -8.49 -14.17 -10.63
CA GLY A 14 -9.83 -13.94 -11.16
C GLY A 14 -10.08 -12.54 -11.73
N ARG A 15 -9.23 -11.54 -11.47
CA ARG A 15 -9.40 -10.16 -11.92
C ARG A 15 -8.25 -9.75 -12.85
N PRO A 16 -8.36 -10.03 -14.16
CA PRO A 16 -7.31 -9.66 -15.10
C PRO A 16 -7.12 -8.15 -15.18
N VAL A 17 -5.91 -7.74 -15.51
CA VAL A 17 -5.58 -6.33 -15.81
C VAL A 17 -6.19 -5.96 -17.15
N VAL A 18 -7.12 -5.01 -17.13
CA VAL A 18 -7.78 -4.46 -18.32
C VAL A 18 -6.91 -3.38 -18.97
N ARG A 19 -6.25 -2.55 -18.16
CA ARG A 19 -5.41 -1.46 -18.66
C ARG A 19 -4.29 -1.11 -17.70
N LEU A 20 -3.07 -1.02 -18.21
CA LEU A 20 -1.92 -0.45 -17.50
C LEU A 20 -1.88 1.06 -17.74
N LEU A 21 -1.85 1.86 -16.67
CA LEU A 21 -1.85 3.32 -16.78
C LEU A 21 -0.42 3.85 -16.78
N ARG A 22 0.32 3.60 -15.68
CA ARG A 22 1.72 4.00 -15.50
C ARG A 22 2.30 3.51 -14.17
N PRO A 23 3.63 3.43 -14.05
CA PRO A 23 4.28 3.35 -12.75
C PRO A 23 4.02 4.62 -11.93
N ILE A 24 3.85 4.45 -10.63
CA ILE A 24 3.66 5.50 -9.64
C ILE A 24 4.65 5.32 -8.50
N THR A 25 5.17 6.45 -8.02
CA THR A 25 6.07 6.48 -6.85
C THR A 25 5.60 7.56 -5.90
N VAL A 26 5.61 7.26 -4.61
CA VAL A 26 5.41 8.22 -3.51
C VAL A 26 6.55 8.10 -2.52
N ALA A 27 6.88 9.21 -1.87
CA ALA A 27 7.96 9.26 -0.90
C ALA A 27 7.51 10.06 0.32
N VAL A 28 7.92 9.59 1.50
CA VAL A 28 7.70 10.27 2.77
C VAL A 28 9.04 10.36 3.49
N VAL A 29 9.36 11.55 3.98
CA VAL A 29 10.53 11.78 4.84
C VAL A 29 10.05 11.69 6.28
N VAL A 30 10.67 10.82 7.07
CA VAL A 30 10.33 10.65 8.48
C VAL A 30 11.53 11.00 9.35
N ASN A 31 11.31 11.84 10.36
CA ASN A 31 12.34 12.21 11.33
C ASN A 31 12.21 11.35 12.60
N ARG A 32 13.34 10.93 13.19
CA ARG A 32 13.40 10.26 14.49
C ARG A 32 12.68 11.04 15.61
N ASN A 33 12.60 12.38 15.54
CA ASN A 33 11.83 13.21 16.48
C ASN A 33 10.32 13.26 16.19
N PHE A 34 9.85 12.91 14.99
CA PHE A 34 8.43 12.93 14.64
C PHE A 34 7.66 11.76 15.29
N ALA A 35 8.38 10.73 15.72
CA ALA A 35 7.85 9.66 16.58
C ALA A 35 7.29 10.18 17.90
N ARG A 36 7.87 11.26 18.44
CA ARG A 36 7.41 11.88 19.69
C ARG A 36 6.19 12.77 19.48
N ASP A 37 6.09 13.47 18.35
CA ASP A 37 4.91 14.30 18.05
C ASP A 37 3.69 13.47 17.60
N TRP A 38 3.90 12.29 17.00
CA TRP A 38 2.83 11.34 16.69
C TRP A 38 2.25 10.67 17.96
N TRP A 39 3.08 10.52 18.99
CA TRP A 39 2.68 10.07 20.34
C TRP A 39 1.72 11.05 21.03
N ASP A 40 1.93 12.37 20.91
CA ASP A 40 1.05 13.38 21.53
C ASP A 40 -0.29 13.56 20.80
N SER A 41 -0.39 13.16 19.53
CA SER A 41 -1.56 13.46 18.68
C SER A 41 -2.51 12.28 18.44
N LYS A 42 -2.13 11.04 18.78
CA LYS A 42 -2.96 9.84 18.48
C LYS A 42 -3.00 8.73 19.54
N VAL A 43 -2.61 8.97 20.80
CA VAL A 43 -2.90 8.03 21.89
C VAL A 43 -4.37 8.15 22.31
N LYS A 44 -5.29 7.52 21.58
CA LYS A 44 -6.61 7.14 22.14
C LYS A 44 -7.20 5.81 21.65
N SER A 45 -6.61 5.10 20.70
CA SER A 45 -7.23 3.86 20.22
C SER A 45 -6.22 2.79 19.82
N PHE A 46 -5.44 2.27 20.79
CA PHE A 46 -4.90 0.91 20.66
C PHE A 46 -4.71 0.28 22.04
N VAL A 47 -5.81 -0.26 22.57
CA VAL A 47 -5.77 -1.25 23.64
C VAL A 47 -5.93 -2.59 22.93
N GLY A 48 -4.83 -3.35 22.80
CA GLY A 48 -4.82 -4.54 21.94
C GLY A 48 -3.66 -5.51 22.15
N GLY A 49 -3.21 -5.68 23.41
CA GLY A 49 -2.53 -6.85 23.94
C GLY A 49 -1.45 -7.57 23.11
N ASN A 50 -0.18 -7.22 23.32
CA ASN A 50 0.89 -8.19 23.61
C ASN A 50 2.05 -7.46 24.29
N SER A 51 2.07 -7.53 25.62
CA SER A 51 3.08 -6.95 26.50
C SER A 51 4.53 -7.20 26.04
N THR A 52 5.14 -6.22 25.38
CA THR A 52 6.57 -5.91 25.50
C THR A 52 6.78 -4.49 24.97
N ALA A 53 7.01 -3.53 25.88
CA ALA A 53 7.13 -2.09 25.61
C ALA A 53 8.23 -1.66 24.59
N ASN A 54 8.95 -2.62 23.99
CA ASN A 54 9.92 -2.42 22.91
C ASN A 54 9.43 -2.93 21.53
N ALA A 55 8.40 -3.79 21.49
CA ALA A 55 7.77 -4.29 20.26
C ALA A 55 6.64 -3.37 19.81
N ASP A 56 5.84 -2.86 20.76
CA ASP A 56 4.73 -1.94 20.51
C ASP A 56 5.20 -0.63 19.83
N TYR A 57 6.38 -0.12 20.21
CA TYR A 57 6.99 1.07 19.59
C TYR A 57 7.37 0.86 18.12
N VAL A 58 7.71 -0.38 17.73
CA VAL A 58 8.12 -0.71 16.37
C VAL A 58 6.91 -0.99 15.50
N GLU A 59 5.89 -1.68 16.03
CA GLU A 59 4.64 -1.96 15.32
C GLU A 59 3.85 -0.67 15.01
N ASP A 60 3.63 0.21 16.00
CA ASP A 60 2.97 1.51 15.77
C ASP A 60 3.76 2.42 14.81
N TRP A 61 5.09 2.30 14.82
CA TRP A 61 5.99 3.00 13.91
C TRP A 61 5.87 2.54 12.47
N ILE A 62 5.78 1.22 12.27
CA ILE A 62 5.65 0.59 10.96
C ILE A 62 4.26 0.90 10.41
N GLU A 63 3.21 0.71 11.22
CA GLU A 63 1.82 0.96 10.82
C GLU A 63 1.56 2.43 10.47
N GLY A 64 2.08 3.37 11.24
CA GLY A 64 1.87 4.81 10.99
C GLY A 64 2.56 5.34 9.74
N ARG A 65 3.76 4.85 9.45
CA ARG A 65 4.55 5.26 8.27
C ARG A 65 4.01 4.60 7.01
N GLU A 66 3.74 3.29 7.07
CA GLU A 66 3.19 2.54 5.95
C GLU A 66 1.77 3.03 5.62
N GLY A 67 0.93 3.34 6.63
CA GLY A 67 -0.41 3.89 6.42
C GLY A 67 -0.41 5.20 5.62
N CYS A 68 0.40 6.19 6.02
CA CYS A 68 0.52 7.47 5.30
C CYS A 68 1.09 7.31 3.88
N LEU A 69 2.07 6.41 3.72
CA LEU A 69 2.67 6.10 2.43
C LEU A 69 1.64 5.44 1.49
N LEU A 70 0.88 4.47 1.98
CA LEU A 70 -0.16 3.76 1.24
C LEU A 70 -1.32 4.68 0.89
N GLU A 71 -1.77 5.54 1.81
CA GLU A 71 -2.83 6.53 1.54
C GLU A 71 -2.43 7.48 0.41
N LYS A 72 -1.21 8.05 0.46
CA LYS A 72 -0.68 8.88 -0.63
C LYS A 72 -0.57 8.13 -1.95
N LEU A 73 -0.23 6.85 -1.91
CA LEU A 73 -0.16 6.00 -3.09
C LEU A 73 -1.55 5.76 -3.68
N GLN A 74 -2.56 5.50 -2.85
CA GLN A 74 -3.96 5.35 -3.25
C GLN A 74 -4.50 6.63 -3.87
N ASP A 75 -4.28 7.78 -3.24
CA ASP A 75 -4.72 9.08 -3.76
C ASP A 75 -4.09 9.37 -5.12
N LYS A 76 -2.79 9.09 -5.26
CA LYS A 76 -2.07 9.26 -6.53
C LYS A 76 -2.60 8.31 -7.61
N ALA A 77 -2.86 7.05 -7.27
CA ALA A 77 -3.44 6.08 -8.19
C ALA A 77 -4.86 6.48 -8.63
N ALA A 78 -5.70 6.92 -7.67
CA ALA A 78 -7.05 7.38 -7.92
C ALA A 78 -7.08 8.64 -8.81
N ALA A 79 -6.13 9.56 -8.63
CA ALA A 79 -5.98 10.74 -9.48
C ALA A 79 -5.68 10.38 -10.95
N PHE A 80 -5.07 9.21 -11.20
CA PHE A 80 -4.87 8.68 -12.55
C PHE A 80 -6.03 7.81 -13.05
N GLY A 81 -7.10 7.66 -12.27
CA GLY A 81 -8.25 6.81 -12.61
C GLY A 81 -7.96 5.31 -12.47
N ALA A 82 -6.95 4.93 -11.68
CA ALA A 82 -6.67 3.54 -11.36
C ALA A 82 -7.67 3.02 -10.32
N ASN A 83 -7.98 1.71 -10.39
CA ASN A 83 -8.72 1.02 -9.33
C ASN A 83 -7.83 0.01 -8.57
N ALA A 84 -6.60 -0.21 -9.03
CA ALA A 84 -5.61 -1.04 -8.36
C ALA A 84 -4.17 -0.54 -8.56
N VAL A 85 -3.31 -0.88 -7.61
CA VAL A 85 -1.85 -0.77 -7.68
C VAL A 85 -1.27 -2.17 -7.49
N LEU A 86 -0.53 -2.63 -8.49
CA LEU A 86 0.16 -3.92 -8.47
C LEU A 86 1.67 -3.71 -8.26
N ARG A 87 2.40 -4.78 -7.95
CA ARG A 87 3.86 -4.75 -7.79
C ARG A 87 4.35 -3.69 -6.81
N LEU A 88 3.66 -3.57 -5.67
CA LEU A 88 4.09 -2.66 -4.63
C LEU A 88 5.48 -3.05 -4.09
N GLU A 89 6.44 -2.17 -4.27
CA GLU A 89 7.74 -2.23 -3.61
C GLU A 89 7.88 -1.05 -2.62
N ILE A 90 8.31 -1.36 -1.40
CA ILE A 90 8.61 -0.35 -0.38
C ILE A 90 10.11 -0.40 -0.11
N SER A 91 10.79 0.71 -0.35
CA SER A 91 12.25 0.80 -0.31
C SER A 91 12.64 1.88 0.71
N PRO A 92 12.98 1.50 1.96
CA PRO A 92 13.52 2.43 2.94
C PRO A 92 14.95 2.82 2.59
N SER A 93 15.28 4.11 2.69
CA SER A 93 16.65 4.60 2.57
C SER A 93 17.44 4.37 3.87
N PRO A 94 18.77 4.39 3.82
CA PRO A 94 19.59 4.61 5.00
C PRO A 94 19.19 5.92 5.70
N PHE A 95 19.42 5.98 7.01
CA PHE A 95 19.24 7.23 7.75
C PHE A 95 20.21 8.29 7.22
N MET A 96 19.66 9.46 6.89
CA MET A 96 20.39 10.67 6.57
C MET A 96 20.80 11.41 7.85
N GLU A 97 21.60 12.47 7.69
CA GLU A 97 21.99 13.34 8.80
C GLU A 97 20.77 13.83 9.59
N LYS A 98 20.92 13.92 10.92
CA LYS A 98 19.87 14.28 11.89
C LYS A 98 18.76 13.23 12.09
N GLY A 99 19.00 11.96 11.73
CA GLY A 99 18.07 10.87 12.04
C GLY A 99 16.80 10.88 11.18
N MET A 100 16.89 11.46 9.98
CA MET A 100 15.82 11.43 8.99
C MET A 100 15.96 10.18 8.11
N GLN A 101 14.84 9.60 7.72
CA GLN A 101 14.80 8.44 6.83
C GLN A 101 13.79 8.72 5.71
N LEU A 102 14.20 8.50 4.47
CA LEU A 102 13.29 8.54 3.33
C LEU A 102 12.71 7.14 3.15
N ILE A 103 11.38 7.05 3.03
CA ILE A 103 10.71 5.80 2.68
C ILE A 103 9.97 6.05 1.37
N MET A 104 10.22 5.20 0.38
CA MET A 104 9.58 5.27 -0.92
C MET A 104 8.69 4.05 -1.13
N ALA A 105 7.51 4.25 -1.71
CA ALA A 105 6.70 3.18 -2.28
C ALA A 105 6.58 3.39 -3.78
N THR A 106 6.81 2.33 -4.53
CA THR A 106 6.66 2.29 -5.99
C THR A 106 5.71 1.16 -6.36
N GLY A 107 4.90 1.35 -7.39
CA GLY A 107 4.03 0.31 -7.94
C GLY A 107 3.48 0.71 -9.30
N GLU A 108 2.65 -0.16 -9.88
CA GLU A 108 2.02 0.07 -11.18
C GLU A 108 0.54 0.39 -11.00
N ALA A 109 0.11 1.58 -11.42
CA ALA A 109 -1.29 1.96 -11.43
C ALA A 109 -2.01 1.29 -12.61
N VAL A 110 -3.04 0.50 -12.32
CA VAL A 110 -3.77 -0.29 -13.31
C VAL A 110 -5.28 -0.22 -13.10
N ILE A 111 -6.00 -0.69 -14.12
CA ILE A 111 -7.42 -0.99 -14.05
C ILE A 111 -7.58 -2.51 -14.12
N ILE A 112 -8.09 -3.13 -13.07
CA ILE A 112 -8.49 -4.55 -13.03
C ILE A 112 -10.00 -4.70 -13.22
N ALA A 113 -10.44 -5.87 -13.66
CA ALA A 113 -11.86 -6.21 -13.71
C ALA A 113 -12.51 -6.15 -12.31
N SER A 114 -13.74 -5.61 -12.22
CA SER A 114 -14.48 -5.48 -10.97
C SER A 114 -14.99 -6.82 -10.43
N GLU A 115 -15.40 -7.71 -11.33
CA GLU A 115 -15.87 -9.05 -11.01
C GLU A 115 -14.83 -10.08 -11.42
N PRO A 116 -14.67 -11.16 -10.63
CA PRO A 116 -13.90 -12.28 -11.09
C PRO A 116 -14.55 -12.84 -12.36
N LEU A 117 -13.76 -13.16 -13.39
CA LEU A 117 -14.28 -13.89 -14.54
C LEU A 117 -14.82 -15.24 -14.03
N THR A 118 -16.14 -15.32 -13.79
CA THR A 118 -16.80 -16.59 -13.47
C THR A 118 -16.61 -17.52 -14.67
N ASN A 119 -16.33 -18.79 -14.36
CA ASN A 119 -16.05 -19.86 -15.31
C ASN A 119 -17.17 -20.17 -16.32
N ASP A 120 -18.27 -19.40 -16.32
CA ASP A 120 -19.40 -19.53 -17.24
C ASP A 120 -19.06 -19.05 -18.67
N ALA A 121 -17.91 -18.42 -18.87
CA ALA A 121 -17.43 -17.95 -20.18
C ALA A 121 -16.44 -18.90 -20.88
N LEU A 122 -16.11 -20.06 -20.29
CA LEU A 122 -15.43 -21.11 -21.05
C LEU A 122 -16.51 -21.88 -21.83
N PRO A 123 -16.61 -21.73 -23.17
CA PRO A 123 -17.42 -22.66 -23.94
C PRO A 123 -16.91 -24.07 -23.62
N CYS A 124 -17.83 -25.00 -23.31
CA CYS A 124 -17.49 -26.40 -23.15
C CYS A 124 -16.56 -26.81 -24.30
N PRO A 125 -15.44 -27.51 -24.04
CA PRO A 125 -14.58 -27.98 -25.11
C PRO A 125 -15.43 -28.77 -26.10
N ASP A 126 -15.45 -28.33 -27.36
CA ASP A 126 -16.11 -29.02 -28.45
C ASP A 126 -15.61 -30.48 -28.46
N PRO A 127 -16.48 -31.50 -28.30
CA PRO A 127 -16.07 -32.88 -28.41
C PRO A 127 -15.83 -33.19 -29.89
N ARG A 128 -14.61 -32.97 -30.36
CA ARG A 128 -14.11 -33.51 -31.63
C ARG A 128 -13.13 -34.64 -31.37
#